data_AF-A0A2A2H2L6-F1
#
_entry.id   AF-A0A2A2H2L6-F1
#
_cell.length_a   1.000
_cell.length_b   1.000
_cell.length_c   1.000
_cell.angle_alpha   90.00
_cell.angle_beta   90.00
_cell.angle_gamma   90.00
#
_symmetry.space_group_name_H-M   'P 1'
#
loop_
_entity.id
_entity.type
_entity.pdbx_description
1 polymer ?
#
loop_
_entity_poly.entity_id
_entity_poly.type
_entity_poly.pdbx_seq_one_letter_code
_entity_poly.pdbx_strand_id
1 'polypeptide(L)' 'TRFNPVIKVFYMRLVAAGKPKKVALVACMRKLLTILNAMLRNNEEWDESYHQVTT' A
#
# COMPACT_ATOMS: atom_id res chain seq x y z
N THR A 1 0.62 17.02 1.28
CA THR A 1 -0.19 15.79 1.28
C THR A 1 0.73 14.60 1.14
N ARG A 2 0.75 13.67 2.11
CA ARG A 2 1.69 12.51 2.14
C ARG A 2 0.97 11.25 1.68
N PHE A 3 1.56 10.47 0.78
CA PHE A 3 1.01 9.17 0.34
C PHE A 3 2.13 8.19 0.02
N ASN A 4 1.84 6.89 0.13
CA ASN A 4 2.76 5.82 -0.24
C ASN A 4 2.62 5.51 -1.75
N PRO A 5 3.67 5.68 -2.57
CA PRO A 5 3.55 5.54 -4.02
C PRO A 5 3.33 4.08 -4.45
N VAL A 6 3.84 3.08 -3.70
CA VAL A 6 3.57 1.65 -3.96
C VAL A 6 2.09 1.33 -3.77
N ILE A 7 1.46 1.91 -2.75
CA ILE A 7 0.01 1.75 -2.53
C ILE A 7 -0.80 2.44 -3.63
N LYS A 8 -0.36 3.61 -4.11
CA LYS A 8 -0.99 4.30 -5.24
C LYS A 8 -0.95 3.46 -6.52
N VAL A 9 0.20 2.87 -6.85
CA VAL A 9 0.34 1.98 -8.01
C VAL A 9 -0.56 0.75 -7.85
N PHE A 10 -0.62 0.16 -6.65
CA PHE A 10 -1.52 -0.96 -6.37
C PHE A 10 -3.00 -0.58 -6.57
N TYR A 11 -3.42 0.58 -6.07
CA TYR A 11 -4.77 1.11 -6.32
C TYR A 11 -5.06 1.25 -7.81
N MET A 12 -4.15 1.87 -8.57
CA MET A 12 -4.30 2.06 -10.01
C MET A 12 -4.44 0.73 -10.76
N ARG A 13 -3.66 -0.30 -10.39
CA ARG A 13 -3.78 -1.64 -10.96
C ARG A 13 -5.16 -2.27 -10.70
N LEU A 14 -5.69 -2.13 -9.48
CA LEU A 14 -7.03 -2.65 -9.14
C LEU A 14 -8.14 -1.95 -9.91
N VAL A 15 -8.06 -0.63 -10.06
CA VAL A 15 -9.03 0.14 -10.83
C VAL A 15 -8.94 -0.20 -12.32
N ALA A 16 -7.73 -0.33 -12.87
CA ALA A 16 -7.51 -0.76 -14.26
C ALA A 16 -8.06 -2.17 -14.52
N ALA A 17 -8.01 -3.05 -13.52
CA ALA A 17 -8.63 -4.38 -13.56
C ALA A 17 -10.17 -4.37 -13.36
N GLY A 18 -10.81 -3.21 -13.38
CA GLY A 18 -12.27 -3.06 -13.28
C GLY A 18 -12.83 -3.21 -11.87
N LYS A 19 -12.00 -3.21 -10.81
CA LYS A 19 -12.52 -3.30 -9.44
C LYS A 19 -13.23 -2.00 -9.05
N PRO A 20 -14.38 -2.06 -8.34
CA PRO A 20 -15.03 -0.87 -7.81
C PRO A 20 -14.08 -0.06 -6.93
N LYS A 21 -14.09 1.26 -7.09
CA LYS A 21 -13.15 2.17 -6.40
C LYS A 21 -13.13 1.98 -4.88
N LYS A 22 -14.31 1.74 -4.27
CA LYS A 22 -14.43 1.44 -2.82
C LYS A 22 -13.69 0.17 -2.43
N VAL A 23 -13.82 -0.90 -3.22
CA VAL A 23 -13.13 -2.18 -2.99
C VAL A 23 -11.62 -2.00 -3.14
N ALA A 24 -11.18 -1.26 -4.16
CA ALA A 24 -9.77 -0.96 -4.35
C ALA A 24 -9.19 -0.16 -3.17
N LEU A 25 -9.94 0.80 -2.62
CA LEU A 25 -9.52 1.57 -1.45
C LEU A 25 -9.41 0.71 -0.19
N VAL A 26 -10.41 -0.13 0.08
CA VAL A 26 -10.39 -1.06 1.23
C VAL A 26 -9.22 -2.05 1.12
N ALA A 27 -8.92 -2.54 -0.09
CA ALA A 27 -7.75 -3.38 -0.34
C ALA A 27 -6.43 -2.64 -0.04
N CYS A 28 -6.34 -1.35 -0.39
CA CYS A 28 -5.18 -0.52 -0.06
C CYS A 28 -5.00 -0.33 1.45
N MET A 29 -6.09 -0.08 2.18
CA MET A 29 -6.07 0.02 3.65
C MET A 29 -5.60 -1.30 4.28
N ARG A 30 -6.14 -2.43 3.83
CA ARG A 30 -5.73 -3.76 4.29
C ARG A 30 -4.24 -4.00 4.05
N LYS A 31 -3.72 -3.60 2.88
CA LYS A 31 -2.30 -3.72 2.53
C LYS A 31 -1.42 -2.88 3.46
N LEU A 32 -1.82 -1.65 3.77
CA LEU A 32 -1.11 -0.78 4.72
C LEU A 32 -1.06 -1.39 6.13
N LEU A 33 -2.20 -1.87 6.63
CA LEU A 33 -2.27 -2.53 7.94
C LEU A 33 -1.40 -3.78 8.01
N THR A 34 -1.31 -4.55 6.91
CA THR A 34 -0.43 -5.73 6.85
C THR A 34 1.05 -5.32 6.97
N ILE A 35 1.46 -4.25 6.31
CA ILE A 35 2.84 -3.74 6.40
C ILE A 35 3.15 -3.33 7.84
N LEU A 36 2.29 -2.52 8.45
CA LEU A 36 2.45 -2.08 9.84
C LEU A 36 2.48 -3.26 10.83
N ASN A 37 1.62 -4.26 10.63
CA ASN A 37 1.62 -5.46 11.46
C ASN A 37 2.89 -6.31 11.28
N ALA A 38 3.48 -6.36 10.09
CA ALA A 38 4.76 -7.04 9.87
C ALA A 38 5.91 -6.31 10.59
N MET A 39 5.96 -4.98 10.46
CA MET A 39 6.95 -4.14 11.14
C MET A 39 6.87 -4.30 12.66
N LEU A 40 5.66 -4.26 13.23
CA LEU A 40 5.45 -4.43 14.67
C LEU A 40 5.90 -5.81 15.15
N ARG A 41 5.68 -6.86 14.35
CA ARG A 41 6.12 -8.23 14.68
C ARG A 41 7.64 -8.37 14.67
N ASN A 42 8.31 -7.65 13.78
CA ASN A 42 9.76 -7.67 13.64
C ASN A 42 10.47 -6.61 14.51
N ASN A 43 9.70 -5.76 15.21
CA ASN A 43 10.21 -4.59 15.92
C ASN A 43 11.05 -3.66 15.01
N GLU A 44 10.61 -3.52 13.76
CA GLU A 44 11.24 -2.70 12.73
C GLU A 44 10.54 -1.33 12.62
N GLU A 45 11.33 -0.30 12.37
CA GLU A 45 10.81 1.04 12.07
C GLU A 45 10.35 1.16 10.62
N TRP A 46 9.64 2.25 10.31
CA TRP A 46 9.20 2.52 8.94
C TRP A 46 10.42 2.79 8.05
N ASP A 47 10.65 1.93 7.07
CA ASP A 47 11.70 2.09 6.08
C ASP A 47 11.09 2.49 4.72
N GLU A 48 11.39 3.72 4.29
CA GLU A 48 10.90 4.29 3.05
C GLU A 48 11.42 3.58 1.80
N SER A 49 12.53 2.84 1.89
CA SER A 49 13.12 2.11 0.75
C SER A 49 12.17 1.04 0.19
N TYR A 50 11.41 0.35 1.05
CA TYR A 50 10.38 -0.62 0.65
C TYR A 50 9.15 0.01 0.01
N HIS A 51 9.07 1.34 0.02
CA HIS A 51 7.93 2.11 -0.43
C HIS A 51 8.27 3.03 -1.60
N GLN A 52 9.40 2.78 -2.27
CA GLN A 52 9.77 3.44 -3.52
C GLN A 52 9.21 2.66 -4.71
N VAL A 53 8.69 3.39 -5.71
CA VAL A 53 8.36 2.80 -7.02
C VAL A 53 9.59 2.97 -7.88
N THR A 54 10.35 1.89 -8.09
CA THR A 54 11.44 1.89 -9.07
C THR A 54 10.83 2.13 -10.45
N THR A 55 11.30 3.18 -11.11
CA THR A 55 10.85 3.61 -12.45
C THR A 55 11.27 2.61 -13.51
#